data_AF-A0A3S1F014-F1
#
_entry.id   AF-A0A3S1F014-F1
#
_cell.length_a   1.000
_cell.length_b   1.000
_cell.length_c   1.000
_cell.angle_alpha   90.00
_cell.angle_beta   90.00
_cell.angle_gamma   90.00
#
_symmetry.space_group_name_H-M   'P 1'
#
loop_
_entity.id
_entity.type
_entity.pdbx_description
1 polymer ?
#
loop_
_entity_poly.entity_id
_entity_poly.type
_entity_poly.pdbx_seq_one_letter_code
_entity_poly.pdbx_strand_id
1 'polypeptide(L)'
;DILSASMGGSSGVLLSIFFTAAAQALESGASLAKALLAGLDRMTFYGGARMGDRTMVDALEPALRALDAKSVDEAAVAARRGAEATSAMDKAKAGRSAYVGSKLQGVVDPGAHAVAEVFAAAAALHEAA
;
A
#
# COMPACT_ATOMS: atom_id res chain seq x y z
N ASP A 1 13.03 11.29 0.31
CA ASP A 1 14.48 11.28 0.57
C ASP A 1 14.97 10.06 1.34
N ILE A 2 14.46 9.78 2.56
CA ILE A 2 14.90 8.63 3.37
C ILE A 2 14.66 7.29 2.64
N LEU A 3 13.46 7.06 2.09
CA LEU A 3 13.10 5.77 1.51
C LEU A 3 13.92 5.42 0.26
N SER A 4 14.20 6.40 -0.61
CA SER A 4 15.08 6.21 -1.77
C SER A 4 16.53 5.94 -1.39
N ALA A 5 17.00 6.43 -0.23
CA ALA A 5 18.37 6.25 0.24
C ALA A 5 18.55 4.96 1.05
N SER A 6 17.53 4.56 1.81
CA SER A 6 17.60 3.45 2.77
C SER A 6 16.93 2.16 2.28
N MET A 7 16.06 2.23 1.26
CA MET A 7 15.44 1.04 0.66
C MET A 7 15.96 0.80 -0.76
N GLY A 8 16.46 -0.40 -1.02
CA GLY A 8 16.80 -0.86 -2.35
C GLY A 8 15.60 -1.36 -3.15
N GLY A 9 15.79 -1.54 -4.46
CA GLY A 9 14.79 -2.13 -5.36
C GLY A 9 13.63 -1.20 -5.73
N SER A 10 12.62 -1.76 -6.40
CA SER A 10 11.48 -0.99 -6.93
C SER A 10 10.64 -0.36 -5.82
N SER A 11 10.54 -0.98 -4.65
CA SER A 11 9.78 -0.48 -3.50
C SER A 11 10.30 0.86 -2.97
N GLY A 12 11.61 1.08 -2.94
CA GLY A 12 12.17 2.37 -2.47
C GLY A 12 11.80 3.53 -3.39
N VAL A 13 11.88 3.31 -4.70
CA VAL A 13 11.48 4.32 -5.70
C VAL A 13 9.98 4.58 -5.66
N LEU A 14 9.16 3.52 -5.63
CA LEU A 14 7.70 3.63 -5.64
C LEU A 14 7.17 4.32 -4.38
N LEU A 15 7.71 4.00 -3.20
CA LEU A 15 7.31 4.68 -1.97
C LEU A 15 7.82 6.13 -1.92
N SER A 16 9.00 6.43 -2.47
CA SER A 16 9.43 7.82 -2.62
C SER A 16 8.49 8.61 -3.53
N ILE A 17 8.06 8.05 -4.66
CA ILE A 17 7.06 8.68 -5.53
C ILE A 17 5.75 8.91 -4.77
N PHE A 18 5.27 7.88 -4.06
CA PHE A 18 4.06 7.95 -3.24
C PHE A 18 4.10 9.11 -2.24
N PHE A 19 5.14 9.16 -1.39
CA PHE A 19 5.23 10.17 -0.33
C PHE A 19 5.54 11.56 -0.87
N THR A 20 6.31 11.71 -1.95
CA THR A 20 6.54 13.01 -2.58
C THR A 20 5.24 13.59 -3.13
N ALA A 21 4.44 12.80 -3.84
CA ALA A 21 3.16 13.25 -4.37
C ALA A 21 2.14 13.53 -3.24
N ALA A 22 2.13 12.72 -2.18
CA ALA A 22 1.30 12.99 -1.01
C ALA A 22 1.70 14.29 -0.30
N ALA A 23 3.00 14.56 -0.14
CA ALA A 23 3.49 15.79 0.46
C ALA A 23 3.05 17.02 -0.35
N GLN A 24 3.19 16.99 -1.68
CA GLN A 24 2.74 18.09 -2.55
C GLN A 24 1.23 18.34 -2.44
N ALA A 25 0.42 17.28 -2.34
CA ALA A 25 -1.01 17.41 -2.16
C ALA A 25 -1.37 18.01 -0.79
N LEU A 26 -0.66 17.61 0.28
CA LEU A 26 -0.78 18.22 1.61
C LEU A 26 -0.43 19.71 1.60
N GLU A 27 0.70 20.08 0.99
CA GLU A 27 1.12 21.48 0.84
C GLU A 27 0.08 22.31 0.07
N SER A 28 -0.65 21.66 -0.84
CA SER A 28 -1.74 22.27 -1.61
C SER A 28 -3.09 22.28 -0.86
N GLY A 29 -3.12 21.87 0.42
CA GLY A 29 -4.30 21.94 1.29
C GLY A 29 -5.22 20.71 1.28
N ALA A 30 -4.80 19.58 0.70
CA ALA A 30 -5.57 18.34 0.78
C ALA A 30 -5.60 17.79 2.23
N SER A 31 -6.66 17.06 2.59
CA SER A 31 -6.66 16.24 3.80
C SER A 31 -5.61 15.13 3.69
N LEU A 32 -5.13 14.60 4.83
CA LEU A 32 -4.16 13.51 4.85
C LEU A 32 -4.59 12.32 3.98
N ALA A 33 -5.84 11.89 4.10
CA ALA A 33 -6.36 10.76 3.33
C ALA A 33 -6.35 11.04 1.81
N LYS A 34 -6.81 12.23 1.39
CA LYS A 34 -6.79 12.63 -0.03
C LYS A 34 -5.37 12.78 -0.58
N ALA A 35 -4.46 13.28 0.23
CA ALA A 35 -3.06 13.39 -0.16
C ALA A 35 -2.42 12.02 -0.36
N LEU A 36 -2.65 11.08 0.56
CA LEU A 36 -2.16 9.70 0.42
C LEU A 36 -2.78 9.01 -0.80
N LEU A 37 -4.06 9.26 -1.11
CA LEU A 37 -4.70 8.80 -2.35
C LEU A 37 -4.03 9.39 -3.61
N ALA A 38 -3.64 10.67 -3.60
CA ALA A 38 -2.86 11.25 -4.70
C ALA A 38 -1.47 10.62 -4.83
N GLY A 39 -0.84 10.28 -3.70
CA GLY A 39 0.39 9.48 -3.67
C GLY A 39 0.22 8.12 -4.33
N LEU A 40 -0.87 7.42 -3.99
CA LEU A 40 -1.20 6.11 -4.57
C LEU A 40 -1.42 6.20 -6.08
N ASP A 41 -2.12 7.23 -6.56
CA ASP A 41 -2.32 7.47 -7.99
C ASP A 41 -0.98 7.60 -8.72
N ARG A 42 -0.03 8.38 -8.20
CA ARG A 42 1.31 8.49 -8.80
C ARG A 42 2.10 7.18 -8.72
N MET A 43 2.04 6.48 -7.59
CA MET A 43 2.73 5.20 -7.42
C MET A 43 2.22 4.15 -8.41
N THR A 44 0.91 4.04 -8.61
CA THR A 44 0.29 3.09 -9.55
C THR A 44 0.52 3.52 -11.00
N PHE A 45 0.50 4.82 -11.31
CA PHE A 45 0.83 5.34 -12.63
C PHE A 45 2.26 4.96 -13.08
N TYR A 46 3.26 5.17 -12.22
CA TYR A 46 4.65 4.84 -12.56
C TYR A 46 5.00 3.37 -12.37
N GLY A 47 4.40 2.70 -11.38
CA GLY A 47 4.68 1.30 -11.07
C GLY A 47 3.88 0.30 -11.90
N GLY A 48 2.77 0.73 -12.51
CA GLY A 48 1.90 -0.08 -13.37
C GLY A 48 1.01 -1.10 -12.63
N ALA A 49 1.23 -1.31 -11.33
CA ALA A 49 0.45 -2.25 -10.53
C ALA A 49 -0.97 -1.73 -10.23
N ARG A 50 -1.93 -2.64 -10.22
CA ARG A 50 -3.35 -2.42 -9.93
C ARG A 50 -3.86 -3.41 -8.89
N MET A 51 -5.06 -3.18 -8.37
CA MET A 51 -5.79 -4.19 -7.60
C MET A 51 -5.87 -5.51 -8.37
N GLY A 52 -5.54 -6.61 -7.71
CA GLY A 52 -5.47 -7.96 -8.26
C GLY A 52 -4.15 -8.32 -8.94
N ASP A 53 -3.10 -7.50 -8.80
CA ASP A 53 -1.76 -7.79 -9.32
C ASP A 53 -0.84 -8.47 -8.30
N ARG A 54 -1.33 -8.66 -7.07
CA ARG A 54 -0.64 -9.32 -5.96
C ARG A 54 0.58 -8.51 -5.49
N THR A 55 0.32 -7.28 -5.07
CA THR A 55 1.31 -6.31 -4.59
C THR A 55 0.78 -5.54 -3.37
N MET A 56 1.58 -4.61 -2.83
CA MET A 56 1.12 -3.71 -1.77
C MET A 56 -0.12 -2.88 -2.11
N VAL A 57 -0.42 -2.65 -3.39
CA VAL A 57 -1.63 -1.93 -3.83
C VAL A 57 -2.90 -2.63 -3.35
N ASP A 58 -2.89 -3.96 -3.30
CA ASP A 58 -4.03 -4.78 -2.88
C ASP A 58 -4.47 -4.50 -1.43
N ALA A 59 -3.54 -4.06 -0.57
CA ALA A 59 -3.82 -3.63 0.79
C ALA A 59 -3.96 -2.09 0.90
N LEU A 60 -3.11 -1.35 0.21
CA LEU A 60 -2.99 0.10 0.37
C LEU A 60 -4.20 0.85 -0.19
N GLU A 61 -4.69 0.49 -1.37
CA GLU A 61 -5.84 1.16 -1.97
C GLU A 61 -7.12 1.06 -1.12
N PRO A 62 -7.57 -0.14 -0.71
CA PRO A 62 -8.78 -0.23 0.11
C PRO A 62 -8.60 0.45 1.49
N ALA A 63 -7.39 0.40 2.06
CA ALA A 63 -7.08 1.09 3.32
C ALA A 63 -7.23 2.61 3.20
N LEU A 64 -6.64 3.22 2.16
CA LEU A 64 -6.71 4.67 1.95
C LEU A 64 -8.13 5.16 1.62
N ARG A 65 -8.90 4.37 0.86
CA ARG A 65 -10.33 4.66 0.62
C ARG A 65 -11.14 4.61 1.91
N ALA A 66 -10.89 3.63 2.77
CA ALA A 66 -11.54 3.54 4.08
C ALA A 66 -11.11 4.67 5.01
N LEU A 67 -9.83 5.09 4.96
CA LEU A 67 -9.33 6.23 5.74
C LEU A 67 -10.02 7.55 5.33
N ASP A 68 -10.24 7.78 4.03
CA ASP A 68 -10.92 8.99 3.54
C ASP A 68 -12.42 9.01 3.88
N ALA A 69 -13.06 7.84 3.87
CA ALA A 69 -14.50 7.72 4.09
C ALA A 69 -14.91 7.49 5.56
N LYS A 70 -14.01 6.97 6.39
CA LYS A 70 -14.32 6.47 7.74
C LYS A 70 -13.24 6.82 8.77
N SER A 71 -12.47 5.83 9.23
CA SER A 71 -11.50 5.94 10.33
C SER A 71 -10.25 5.13 10.03
N VAL A 72 -9.22 5.32 10.86
CA VAL A 72 -7.98 4.54 10.80
C VAL A 72 -8.22 3.06 11.15
N ASP A 73 -9.17 2.75 12.03
CA ASP A 73 -9.51 1.36 12.38
C ASP A 73 -10.12 0.62 11.19
N GLU A 74 -11.05 1.27 10.50
CA GLU A 74 -11.63 0.74 9.26
C GLU A 74 -10.59 0.60 8.16
N ALA A 75 -9.63 1.52 8.10
CA ALA A 75 -8.48 1.41 7.18
C ALA A 75 -7.59 0.21 7.52
N ALA A 76 -7.35 -0.08 8.81
CA ALA A 76 -6.59 -1.25 9.25
C ALA A 76 -7.29 -2.57 8.89
N VAL A 77 -8.61 -2.66 9.10
CA VAL A 77 -9.42 -3.81 8.69
C VAL A 77 -9.37 -3.99 7.16
N ALA A 78 -9.50 -2.90 6.40
CA ALA A 78 -9.45 -2.93 4.94
C ALA A 78 -8.06 -3.36 4.43
N ALA A 79 -6.97 -2.84 5.02
CA ALA A 79 -5.60 -3.22 4.69
C ALA A 79 -5.37 -4.72 4.93
N ARG A 80 -5.82 -5.23 6.09
CA ARG A 80 -5.68 -6.64 6.47
C ARG A 80 -6.39 -7.56 5.48
N ARG A 81 -7.65 -7.25 5.15
CA ARG A 81 -8.43 -8.02 4.16
C ARG A 81 -7.79 -8.00 2.78
N GLY A 82 -7.31 -6.84 2.35
CA GLY A 82 -6.60 -6.68 1.08
C GLY A 82 -5.33 -7.52 1.01
N ALA A 83 -4.53 -7.52 2.07
CA ALA A 83 -3.35 -8.38 2.18
C ALA A 83 -3.72 -9.87 2.16
N GLU A 84 -4.66 -10.31 2.99
CA GLU A 84 -5.09 -11.72 3.05
C GLU A 84 -5.59 -12.23 1.70
N ALA A 85 -6.33 -11.40 0.95
CA ALA A 85 -6.84 -11.75 -0.37
C ALA A 85 -5.72 -12.09 -1.38
N THR A 86 -4.51 -11.56 -1.21
CA THR A 86 -3.36 -11.89 -2.08
C THR A 86 -2.92 -13.36 -1.98
N SER A 87 -3.25 -14.05 -0.88
CA SER A 87 -2.94 -15.47 -0.70
C SER A 87 -3.74 -16.39 -1.62
N ALA A 88 -4.89 -15.92 -2.11
CA ALA A 88 -5.72 -16.64 -3.09
C ALA A 88 -5.34 -16.31 -4.54
N MET A 89 -4.31 -15.50 -4.77
CA MET A 89 -3.86 -15.11 -6.10
C MET A 89 -2.70 -16.00 -6.56
N ASP A 90 -2.98 -16.88 -7.52
CA ASP A 90 -2.02 -17.87 -8.04
C ASP A 90 -0.81 -17.25 -8.78
N LYS A 91 -0.95 -16.01 -9.26
CA LYS A 91 0.03 -15.32 -10.10
C LYS A 91 0.16 -13.87 -9.68
N ALA A 92 1.39 -13.43 -9.45
CA ALA A 92 1.71 -12.00 -9.39
C ALA A 92 1.90 -11.46 -10.81
N LYS A 93 1.33 -10.29 -11.08
CA LYS A 93 1.43 -9.61 -12.38
C LYS A 93 2.47 -8.49 -12.37
N ALA A 94 2.99 -8.14 -11.19
CA ALA A 94 4.01 -7.13 -11.00
C ALA A 94 5.03 -7.55 -9.93
N GLY A 95 6.19 -6.89 -9.93
CA GLY A 95 7.24 -7.09 -8.95
C GLY A 95 7.98 -8.43 -9.06
N ARG A 96 8.84 -8.71 -8.08
CA ARG A 96 9.69 -9.92 -8.08
C ARG A 96 8.89 -11.20 -7.82
N SER A 97 7.72 -11.10 -7.19
CA SER A 97 6.79 -12.21 -7.01
C SER A 97 6.35 -12.82 -8.35
N ALA A 98 6.34 -12.03 -9.44
CA ALA A 98 6.01 -12.53 -10.78
C ALA A 98 7.02 -13.57 -11.32
N TYR A 99 8.23 -13.62 -10.76
CA TYR A 99 9.28 -14.54 -11.21
C TYR A 99 9.13 -15.96 -10.63
N VAL A 100 8.31 -16.12 -9.58
CA VAL A 100 8.22 -17.37 -8.79
C VAL A 100 7.16 -18.34 -9.34
N GLY A 101 6.39 -17.93 -10.35
CA GLY A 101 5.41 -18.77 -11.03
C GLY A 101 4.24 -19.18 -10.12
N SER A 102 3.80 -20.44 -10.22
CA SER A 102 2.63 -20.97 -9.50
C SER A 102 2.85 -21.31 -8.02
N LYS A 103 4.03 -20.99 -7.45
CA LYS A 103 4.37 -21.29 -6.04
C LYS A 103 3.85 -20.24 -5.04
N LEU A 104 2.86 -19.44 -5.45
CA LEU A 104 2.37 -18.29 -4.71
C LEU A 104 1.10 -18.57 -3.91
N GLN A 105 0.41 -19.67 -4.22
CA GLN A 105 -0.87 -19.99 -3.62
C GLN A 105 -0.74 -20.28 -2.12
N GLY A 106 -1.65 -19.69 -1.33
CA GLY A 106 -1.65 -19.78 0.13
C GLY A 106 -0.62 -18.89 0.83
N VAL A 107 0.17 -18.11 0.08
CA VAL A 107 1.18 -17.20 0.64
C VAL A 107 0.71 -15.76 0.43
N VAL A 108 0.63 -14.98 1.51
CA VAL A 108 0.33 -13.55 1.44
C VAL A 108 1.49 -12.80 0.77
N ASP A 109 1.19 -11.83 -0.09
CA ASP A 109 2.21 -10.95 -0.67
C ASP A 109 2.92 -10.15 0.44
N PRO A 110 4.27 -10.18 0.50
CA PRO A 110 5.01 -9.48 1.55
C PRO A 110 4.78 -7.96 1.56
N GLY A 111 4.61 -7.34 0.39
CA GLY A 111 4.35 -5.91 0.30
C GLY A 111 2.96 -5.56 0.84
N ALA A 112 1.95 -6.35 0.49
CA ALA A 112 0.60 -6.19 1.03
C ALA A 112 0.56 -6.44 2.55
N HIS A 113 1.27 -7.48 3.02
CA HIS A 113 1.38 -7.76 4.45
C HIS A 113 2.01 -6.60 5.22
N ALA A 114 3.12 -6.04 4.73
CA ALA A 114 3.77 -4.89 5.37
C ALA A 114 2.83 -3.67 5.49
N VAL A 115 2.03 -3.39 4.45
CA VAL A 115 1.00 -2.34 4.51
C VAL A 115 -0.03 -2.64 5.60
N ALA A 116 -0.53 -3.87 5.68
CA ALA A 116 -1.48 -4.25 6.72
C ALA A 116 -0.91 -4.06 8.14
N GLU A 117 0.36 -4.39 8.36
CA GLU A 117 1.03 -4.15 9.65
C GLU A 117 1.17 -2.66 9.97
N VAL A 118 1.48 -1.81 8.98
CA VAL A 118 1.58 -0.37 9.17
C VAL A 118 0.23 0.23 9.61
N PHE A 119 -0.87 -0.15 8.94
CA PHE A 119 -2.19 0.35 9.35
C PHE A 119 -2.66 -0.21 10.69
N ALA A 120 -2.34 -1.47 11.00
CA ALA A 120 -2.64 -2.05 12.31
C ALA A 120 -1.91 -1.28 13.44
N ALA A 121 -0.63 -0.95 13.23
CA ALA A 121 0.12 -0.13 14.17
C ALA A 121 -0.45 1.29 14.29
N ALA A 122 -0.85 1.91 13.18
CA ALA A 122 -1.45 3.25 13.18
C ALA A 122 -2.78 3.29 13.95
N ALA A 123 -3.63 2.27 13.79
CA ALA A 123 -4.89 2.15 14.54
C ALA A 123 -4.62 1.97 16.05
N ALA A 124 -3.70 1.08 16.42
CA ALA A 124 -3.34 0.87 17.82
C ALA A 124 -2.77 2.12 18.50
N LEU A 125 -2.01 2.94 17.77
CA LEU A 125 -1.52 4.23 18.27
C LEU A 125 -2.62 5.28 18.40
N HIS A 126 -3.67 5.21 17.56
CA HIS A 126 -4.81 6.12 17.64
C HIS A 126 -5.70 5.83 18.85
N GLU A 127 -5.93 4.55 19.18
CA GLU A 127 -6.68 4.17 20.39
C GLU A 127 -5.98 4.61 21.69
N ALA A 128 -4.66 4.74 21.66
CA ALA A 128 -3.85 5.12 22.83
C ALA A 128 -3.72 6.65 23.03
N ALA A 129 -4.23 7.47 22.10
CA ALA A 129 -4.12 8.93 22.08
C ALA A 129 -5.42 9.63 22.52
#